data_AF-A0A2H6K701-F1
#
_entry.id   AF-A0A2H6K701-F1
#
_cell.length_a   1.000
_cell.length_b   1.000
_cell.length_c   1.000
_cell.angle_alpha   90.00
_cell.angle_beta   90.00
_cell.angle_gamma   90.00
#
_symmetry.space_group_name_H-M   'P 1'
#
loop_
_entity.id
_entity.type
_entity.pdbx_description
1 polymer ?
#
loop_
_entity_poly.entity_id
_entity_poly.type
_entity_poly.pdbx_seq_one_letter_code
_entity_poly.pdbx_strand_id
1 'polypeptide(L)'
;MAPGANWDDIPDDFVLPAGNAKRGAKLFKKHCQQCHSMRPDNRQTSGFATIGPTLFNVYCRTAGATGHDSVTGITDTLQNAGIVWTDANLMRYMKNPERFVSAVVGMNFAGLPNFQDRVDIVHFLRDLTPDGEVGKRILKECKQR
;
A
#
# COMPACT_ATOMS: atom_id res chain seq x y z
N MET A 1 -15.97 -8.99 20.67
CA MET A 1 -16.24 -8.11 19.51
C MET A 1 -17.68 -8.36 19.07
N ALA A 2 -18.52 -7.33 18.98
CA ALA A 2 -19.94 -7.51 18.70
C ALA A 2 -20.18 -7.90 17.23
N PRO A 3 -21.06 -8.88 16.94
CA PRO A 3 -21.52 -9.17 15.58
C PRO A 3 -22.37 -7.99 15.09
N GLY A 4 -21.99 -7.36 13.98
CA GLY A 4 -22.82 -6.35 13.30
C GLY A 4 -22.20 -4.95 13.11
N ALA A 5 -20.98 -4.68 13.57
CA ALA A 5 -20.29 -3.45 13.17
C ALA A 5 -19.87 -3.57 11.70
N ASN A 6 -20.38 -2.69 10.83
CA ASN A 6 -19.95 -2.59 9.45
C ASN A 6 -18.45 -2.26 9.44
N TRP A 7 -17.63 -3.25 9.10
CA TRP A 7 -16.18 -3.10 9.04
C TRP A 7 -15.75 -2.30 7.83
N ASP A 8 -16.59 -2.24 6.80
CA ASP A 8 -16.35 -1.44 5.62
C ASP A 8 -16.87 -0.03 5.88
N ASP A 9 -15.97 0.94 5.91
CA ASP A 9 -16.31 2.36 6.02
C ASP A 9 -16.22 3.09 4.69
N ILE A 10 -16.15 2.34 3.59
CA ILE A 10 -16.02 2.86 2.24
C ILE A 10 -17.33 2.58 1.50
N PRO A 11 -18.07 3.61 1.07
CA PRO A 11 -19.29 3.43 0.28
C PRO A 11 -18.98 2.96 -1.15
N ASP A 12 -20.01 2.55 -1.89
CA ASP A 12 -19.86 2.07 -3.27
C ASP A 12 -19.46 3.19 -4.25
N ASP A 13 -19.91 4.42 -4.00
CA ASP A 13 -19.63 5.64 -4.76
C ASP A 13 -18.43 6.42 -4.21
N PHE A 14 -17.51 5.73 -3.53
CA PHE A 14 -16.42 6.36 -2.80
C PHE A 14 -15.55 7.28 -3.67
N VAL A 15 -15.42 8.53 -3.21
CA VAL A 15 -14.47 9.50 -3.70
C VAL A 15 -13.44 9.76 -2.61
N LEU A 16 -12.15 9.61 -2.94
CA LEU A 16 -11.07 9.87 -1.99
C LEU A 16 -11.12 11.35 -1.53
N PRO A 17 -11.28 11.62 -0.23
CA PRO A 17 -11.27 12.99 0.28
C PRO A 17 -9.92 13.67 0.09
N ALA A 18 -9.87 14.99 0.30
CA ALA A 18 -8.61 15.71 0.35
C ALA A 18 -7.67 15.10 1.41
N GLY A 19 -6.38 15.01 1.07
CA GLY A 19 -5.37 14.47 1.96
C GLY A 19 -4.01 15.12 1.76
N ASN A 20 -3.08 14.76 2.65
CA ASN A 20 -1.76 15.35 2.70
C ASN A 20 -0.68 14.30 2.41
N ALA A 21 -0.15 14.29 1.18
CA ALA A 21 0.90 13.36 0.76
C ALA A 21 2.19 13.45 1.62
N LYS A 22 2.52 14.63 2.19
CA LYS A 22 3.69 14.77 3.09
C LYS A 22 3.45 14.07 4.42
N ARG A 23 2.24 14.14 4.98
CA ARG A 23 1.86 13.36 6.16
C ARG A 23 1.77 11.87 5.82
N GLY A 24 1.20 11.53 4.65
CA GLY A 24 1.16 10.18 4.11
C GLY A 24 2.54 9.54 4.03
N ALA A 25 3.55 10.26 3.56
CA ALA A 25 4.94 9.79 3.54
C ALA A 25 5.46 9.45 4.95
N LYS A 26 5.13 10.25 5.97
CA LYS A 26 5.53 9.96 7.36
C LYS A 26 4.82 8.72 7.91
N LEU A 27 3.53 8.58 7.62
CA LEU A 27 2.74 7.41 8.01
C LEU A 27 3.21 6.14 7.31
N PHE A 28 3.55 6.22 6.02
CA PHE A 28 4.16 5.12 5.27
C PHE A 28 5.47 4.67 5.92
N LYS A 29 6.35 5.60 6.30
CA LYS A 29 7.59 5.24 7.01
C LYS A 29 7.32 4.51 8.33
N LYS A 30 6.30 4.93 9.06
CA LYS A 30 5.91 4.33 10.35
C LYS A 30 5.31 2.92 10.18
N HIS A 31 4.41 2.75 9.21
CA HIS A 31 3.54 1.57 9.13
C HIS A 31 3.92 0.58 8.02
N CYS A 32 4.59 1.04 6.95
CA CYS A 32 4.79 0.25 5.73
C CYS A 32 6.27 0.01 5.41
N GLN A 33 7.15 0.98 5.68
CA GLN A 33 8.57 0.93 5.27
C GLN A 33 9.39 -0.16 6.00
N GLN A 34 8.87 -0.75 7.06
CA GLN A 34 9.52 -1.89 7.72
C GLN A 34 9.57 -3.12 6.81
N CYS A 35 8.53 -3.31 5.98
CA CYS A 35 8.42 -4.48 5.10
C CYS A 35 8.54 -4.11 3.62
N HIS A 36 8.09 -2.92 3.23
CA HIS A 36 7.98 -2.49 1.83
C HIS A 36 8.99 -1.41 1.46
N SER A 37 9.51 -1.49 0.24
CA SER A 37 10.29 -0.42 -0.35
C SER A 37 9.41 0.60 -1.08
N MET A 38 9.90 1.84 -1.14
CA MET A 38 9.39 2.92 -2.00
C MET A 38 10.12 2.97 -3.35
N ARG A 39 11.13 2.12 -3.57
CA ARG A 39 11.98 2.17 -4.76
C ARG A 39 11.53 1.16 -5.81
N PRO A 40 11.64 1.47 -7.10
CA PRO A 40 11.27 0.55 -8.17
C PRO A 40 12.09 -0.75 -8.16
N ASP A 41 13.34 -0.71 -7.69
CA ASP A 41 14.25 -1.86 -7.58
C ASP A 41 14.08 -2.67 -6.29
N ASN A 42 13.01 -2.39 -5.54
CA ASN A 42 12.67 -2.98 -4.24
C ASN A 42 13.76 -2.90 -3.14
N ARG A 43 14.84 -2.14 -3.34
CA ARG A 43 15.89 -1.98 -2.32
C ARG A 43 15.37 -1.19 -1.12
N GLN A 44 15.64 -1.66 0.09
CA GLN A 44 15.25 -0.93 1.31
C GLN A 44 16.23 0.19 1.65
N THR A 45 15.73 1.27 2.25
CA THR A 45 16.53 2.43 2.69
C THR A 45 16.56 2.62 4.19
N SER A 46 15.72 1.89 4.93
CA SER A 46 15.50 2.01 6.37
C SER A 46 16.40 1.11 7.21
N GLY A 47 17.29 0.32 6.59
CA GLY A 47 18.12 -0.67 7.30
C GLY A 47 17.35 -1.95 7.68
N PHE A 48 16.05 -2.01 7.42
CA PHE A 48 15.25 -3.24 7.52
C PHE A 48 15.48 -4.15 6.30
N ALA A 49 15.23 -5.44 6.48
CA ALA A 49 15.15 -6.37 5.36
C ALA A 49 13.90 -6.06 4.51
N THR A 50 14.03 -6.10 3.18
CA THR A 50 12.86 -6.07 2.30
C THR A 50 12.13 -7.40 2.41
N ILE A 51 10.90 -7.40 2.94
CA ILE A 51 10.07 -8.61 3.10
C ILE A 51 8.98 -8.63 2.03
N GLY A 52 8.27 -7.51 1.91
CA GLY A 52 7.20 -7.32 0.94
C GLY A 52 7.69 -6.80 -0.40
N PRO A 53 6.84 -6.85 -1.43
CA PRO A 53 7.16 -6.26 -2.74
C PRO A 53 7.23 -4.74 -2.66
N THR A 54 7.80 -4.13 -3.69
CA THR A 54 7.82 -2.66 -3.80
C THR A 54 6.42 -2.09 -3.91
N LEU A 55 6.20 -0.99 -3.20
CA LEU A 55 4.98 -0.17 -3.32
C LEU A 55 5.17 1.02 -4.26
N PHE A 56 6.35 1.13 -4.91
CA PHE A 56 6.51 2.06 -6.02
C PHE A 56 5.56 1.68 -7.16
N ASN A 57 4.84 2.68 -7.66
CA ASN A 57 3.86 2.52 -8.73
C ASN A 57 2.79 1.45 -8.42
N VAL A 58 2.33 1.38 -7.16
CA VAL A 58 1.26 0.44 -6.75
C VAL A 58 -0.13 0.96 -7.08
N TYR A 59 -0.32 2.28 -7.16
CA TYR A 59 -1.61 2.87 -7.46
C TYR A 59 -2.09 2.45 -8.86
N CYS A 60 -3.35 2.01 -8.97
CA CYS A 60 -3.94 1.42 -10.18
C CYS A 60 -3.23 0.18 -10.73
N ARG A 61 -2.29 -0.42 -9.99
CA ARG A 61 -1.68 -1.71 -10.34
C ARG A 61 -2.60 -2.85 -9.95
N THR A 62 -2.62 -3.92 -10.73
CA THR A 62 -3.27 -5.18 -10.33
C THR A 62 -2.50 -5.82 -9.17
N ALA A 63 -3.23 -6.30 -8.16
CA ALA A 63 -2.65 -7.07 -7.06
C ALA A 63 -1.92 -8.31 -7.60
N GLY A 64 -0.77 -8.62 -7.01
CA GLY A 64 0.04 -9.75 -7.44
C GLY A 64 0.83 -9.59 -8.74
N ALA A 65 0.71 -8.46 -9.45
CA ALA A 65 1.41 -8.25 -10.72
C ALA A 65 2.92 -7.96 -10.60
N THR A 66 3.46 -7.74 -9.38
CA THR A 66 4.91 -7.65 -9.18
C THR A 66 5.50 -9.04 -9.24
N GLY A 67 6.13 -9.40 -10.37
CA GLY A 67 6.88 -10.66 -10.46
C GLY A 67 7.87 -10.77 -9.30
N HIS A 68 7.90 -11.95 -8.64
CA HIS A 68 8.93 -12.56 -7.78
C HIS A 68 9.80 -11.71 -6.79
N ASP A 69 9.55 -10.41 -6.60
CA ASP A 69 10.40 -9.52 -5.79
C ASP A 69 10.09 -9.56 -4.28
N SER A 70 9.16 -10.42 -3.84
CA SER A 70 8.78 -10.56 -2.42
C SER A 70 9.43 -11.80 -1.79
N VAL A 71 10.05 -11.62 -0.62
CA VAL A 71 10.68 -12.71 0.14
C VAL A 71 9.66 -13.67 0.75
N THR A 72 8.48 -13.16 1.14
CA THR A 72 7.35 -13.98 1.64
C THR A 72 6.50 -14.56 0.52
N GLY A 73 6.80 -14.24 -0.74
CA GLY A 73 5.91 -14.48 -1.87
C GLY A 73 4.65 -13.61 -1.82
N ILE A 74 4.01 -13.47 -2.97
CA ILE A 74 2.64 -12.96 -3.07
C ILE A 74 1.74 -14.18 -2.95
N THR A 75 0.77 -14.15 -2.04
CA THR A 75 -0.17 -15.28 -1.90
C THR A 75 -0.94 -15.51 -3.19
N ASP A 76 -1.17 -16.77 -3.57
CA ASP A 76 -1.95 -17.15 -4.75
C ASP A 76 -3.33 -16.47 -4.73
N THR A 77 -3.88 -16.25 -3.54
CA THR A 77 -5.13 -15.51 -3.34
C THR A 77 -5.06 -14.10 -3.89
N LEU A 78 -3.99 -13.33 -3.61
CA LEU A 78 -3.86 -11.96 -4.11
C LEU A 78 -3.60 -11.91 -5.63
N GLN A 79 -2.94 -12.93 -6.19
CA GLN A 79 -2.73 -13.04 -7.64
C GLN A 79 -4.03 -13.35 -8.38
N ASN A 80 -4.87 -14.22 -7.81
CA ASN A 80 -6.12 -14.67 -8.43
C ASN A 80 -7.33 -13.77 -8.11
N ALA A 81 -7.22 -12.87 -7.13
CA ALA A 81 -8.34 -12.04 -6.68
C ALA A 81 -8.77 -10.95 -7.69
N GLY A 82 -7.98 -10.67 -8.73
CA GLY A 82 -8.32 -9.65 -9.73
C GLY A 82 -8.46 -8.23 -9.18
N ILE A 83 -7.90 -7.95 -7.99
CA ILE A 83 -7.99 -6.66 -7.33
C ILE A 83 -7.14 -5.64 -8.07
N VAL A 84 -7.71 -4.48 -8.39
CA VAL A 84 -6.96 -3.28 -8.81
C VAL A 84 -6.83 -2.35 -7.62
N TRP A 85 -5.64 -1.82 -7.37
CA TRP A 85 -5.38 -0.89 -6.26
C TRP A 85 -5.91 0.53 -6.54
N THR A 86 -7.23 0.66 -6.51
CA THR A 86 -7.97 1.92 -6.55
C THR A 86 -8.00 2.59 -5.18
N ASP A 87 -8.49 3.83 -5.11
CA ASP A 87 -8.71 4.56 -3.86
C ASP A 87 -9.51 3.72 -2.85
N ALA A 88 -10.65 3.20 -3.27
CA ALA A 88 -11.54 2.41 -2.42
C ALA A 88 -10.88 1.11 -1.92
N ASN A 89 -10.19 0.39 -2.81
CA ASN A 89 -9.55 -0.87 -2.46
C ASN A 89 -8.35 -0.68 -1.54
N LEU A 90 -7.54 0.37 -1.74
CA LEU A 90 -6.44 0.71 -0.84
C LEU A 90 -6.98 1.12 0.55
N MET A 91 -8.07 1.89 0.60
CA MET A 91 -8.72 2.27 1.85
C MET A 91 -9.25 1.05 2.63
N ARG A 92 -9.91 0.10 1.95
CA ARG A 92 -10.40 -1.14 2.57
C ARG A 92 -9.26 -2.06 3.02
N TYR A 93 -8.28 -2.28 2.14
CA TYR A 93 -7.13 -3.15 2.42
C TYR A 93 -6.31 -2.63 3.60
N MET A 94 -6.04 -1.32 3.67
CA MET A 94 -5.32 -0.76 4.81
C MET A 94 -6.11 -0.83 6.12
N LYS A 95 -7.45 -0.87 6.08
CA LYS A 95 -8.25 -1.00 7.31
C LYS A 95 -8.14 -2.39 7.89
N ASN A 96 -8.27 -3.41 7.04
CA ASN A 96 -8.16 -4.81 7.43
C ASN A 96 -7.84 -5.68 6.20
N PRO A 97 -6.55 -6.02 5.98
CA PRO A 97 -6.12 -6.79 4.82
C PRO A 97 -6.78 -8.17 4.74
N GLU A 98 -6.81 -8.91 5.85
CA GLU A 98 -7.32 -10.28 5.87
C GLU A 98 -8.82 -10.33 5.60
N ARG A 99 -9.57 -9.38 6.16
CA ARG A 99 -11.01 -9.28 5.95
C ARG A 99 -11.36 -8.82 4.53
N PHE A 100 -10.55 -7.93 3.94
CA PHE A 100 -10.74 -7.50 2.56
C PHE A 100 -10.50 -8.65 1.56
N VAL A 101 -9.43 -9.43 1.75
CA VAL A 101 -9.09 -10.55 0.87
C VAL A 101 -9.89 -11.82 1.23
N SER A 102 -10.55 -11.83 2.39
CA SER A 102 -11.20 -13.02 2.98
C SER A 102 -10.24 -14.22 3.12
N ALA A 103 -8.96 -13.94 3.34
CA ALA A 103 -7.90 -14.94 3.52
C ALA A 103 -6.73 -14.34 4.31
N VAL A 104 -5.89 -15.20 4.88
CA VAL A 104 -4.64 -14.75 5.52
C VAL A 104 -3.73 -14.16 4.45
N VAL A 105 -3.28 -12.93 4.68
CA VAL A 105 -2.27 -12.29 3.82
C VAL A 105 -0.89 -12.55 4.41
N GLY A 106 0.14 -12.72 3.57
CA GLY A 106 1.53 -12.93 4.02
C GLY A 106 2.15 -11.72 4.75
N MET A 107 1.37 -10.66 4.99
CA MET A 107 1.78 -9.44 5.68
C MET A 107 1.21 -9.43 7.10
N ASN A 108 2.08 -9.49 8.12
CA ASN A 108 1.68 -9.35 9.52
C ASN A 108 1.30 -7.88 9.85
N PHE A 109 0.08 -7.48 9.49
CA PHE A 109 -0.41 -6.13 9.65
C PHE A 109 -1.87 -6.11 10.11
N ALA A 110 -2.10 -5.57 11.31
CA ALA A 110 -3.42 -5.51 11.93
C ALA A 110 -4.39 -4.50 11.25
N GLY A 111 -3.86 -3.59 10.43
CA GLY A 111 -4.63 -2.52 9.78
C GLY A 111 -4.54 -1.15 10.45
N LEU A 112 -5.10 -0.14 9.79
CA LEU A 112 -5.12 1.27 10.19
C LEU A 112 -6.57 1.72 10.40
N PRO A 113 -7.05 1.81 11.65
CA PRO A 113 -8.43 2.20 11.92
C PRO A 113 -8.71 3.67 11.61
N ASN A 114 -7.69 4.54 11.73
CA ASN A 114 -7.85 5.96 11.45
C ASN A 114 -8.06 6.20 9.95
N PHE A 115 -9.23 6.74 9.62
CA PHE A 115 -9.64 6.99 8.24
C PHE A 115 -8.73 8.02 7.54
N GLN A 116 -8.43 9.15 8.17
CA GLN A 116 -7.60 10.19 7.57
C GLN A 116 -6.14 9.74 7.38
N ASP A 117 -5.61 8.90 8.27
CA ASP A 117 -4.28 8.31 8.07
C ASP A 117 -4.23 7.49 6.79
N ARG A 118 -5.27 6.67 6.53
CA ARG A 118 -5.38 5.91 5.27
C ARG A 118 -5.49 6.86 4.07
N VAL A 119 -6.34 7.89 4.13
CA VAL A 119 -6.48 8.89 3.06
C VAL A 119 -5.13 9.52 2.70
N ASP A 120 -4.38 9.97 3.70
CA ASP A 120 -3.08 10.61 3.49
C ASP A 120 -2.06 9.63 2.88
N ILE A 121 -2.07 8.36 3.30
CA ILE A 121 -1.24 7.32 2.69
C ILE A 121 -1.64 7.07 1.23
N VAL A 122 -2.94 7.01 0.89
CA VAL A 122 -3.38 6.84 -0.51
C VAL A 122 -2.88 8.01 -1.37
N HIS A 123 -3.00 9.25 -0.90
CA HIS A 123 -2.45 10.42 -1.61
C HIS A 123 -0.93 10.33 -1.81
N PHE A 124 -0.21 9.82 -0.82
CA PHE A 124 1.22 9.54 -0.97
C PHE A 124 1.51 8.46 -2.02
N LEU A 125 0.74 7.35 -2.03
CA LEU A 125 0.91 6.27 -3.00
C LEU A 125 0.58 6.69 -4.43
N ARG A 126 -0.40 7.59 -4.62
CA ARG A 126 -0.70 8.22 -5.92
C ARG A 126 0.49 9.02 -6.47
N ASP A 127 1.20 9.70 -5.57
CA ASP A 127 2.39 10.49 -5.93
C ASP A 127 3.68 9.64 -5.99
N LEU A 128 3.66 8.41 -5.46
CA LEU A 128 4.74 7.44 -5.54
C LEU A 128 4.71 6.65 -6.87
N THR A 129 4.70 7.39 -7.98
CA THR A 129 4.66 6.89 -9.36
C THR A 129 5.72 7.60 -10.20
N PRO A 130 6.13 7.08 -11.38
CA PRO A 130 7.13 7.73 -12.22
C PRO A 130 6.81 9.20 -12.56
N ASP A 131 5.53 9.54 -12.64
CA ASP A 131 5.05 10.88 -13.01
C ASP A 131 4.75 11.78 -11.81
N GLY A 132 4.62 11.21 -10.61
CA GLY A 132 4.42 11.93 -9.36
C GLY A 132 5.70 12.59 -8.83
N GLU A 133 5.55 13.66 -8.05
CA GLU A 133 6.67 14.46 -7.55
C GLU A 133 7.53 13.67 -6.55
N VAL A 134 6.89 12.92 -5.65
CA VAL A 134 7.58 11.98 -4.77
C VAL A 134 8.32 10.92 -5.59
N GLY A 135 7.67 10.30 -6.58
CA GLY A 135 8.28 9.21 -7.34
C GLY A 135 9.45 9.67 -8.22
N LYS A 136 9.35 10.83 -8.88
CA LYS A 136 10.48 11.47 -9.58
C LYS A 136 11.69 11.67 -8.68
N ARG A 137 11.47 12.14 -7.44
CA ARG A 137 12.54 12.28 -6.44
C ARG A 137 13.20 10.93 -6.13
N ILE A 138 12.40 9.89 -5.87
CA ILE A 138 12.93 8.55 -5.59
C ILE A 138 13.72 8.00 -6.78
N LEU A 139 13.21 8.16 -8.01
CA LEU A 139 13.92 7.73 -9.23
C LEU A 139 15.27 8.45 -9.39
N LYS A 140 15.33 9.75 -9.08
CA LYS A 140 16.57 10.51 -9.10
C LYS A 140 17.57 9.99 -8.06
N GLU A 141 17.12 9.70 -6.84
CA GLU A 141 17.96 9.12 -5.79
C GLU A 141 18.50 7.73 -6.16
N CYS A 142 17.71 6.91 -6.86
CA CYS A 142 18.12 5.58 -7.34
C CYS A 142 19.19 5.64 -8.44
N LYS A 143 19.17 6.66 -9.31
CA LYS A 143 20.14 6.83 -10.41
C LYS A 143 21.49 7.40 -9.97
N GLN A 144 21.54 8.02 -8.79
CA GLN A 144 22.74 8.68 -8.26
C GLN A 144 23.64 7.72 -7.45
N ARG A 145 23.38 6.42 -7.52
CA ARG A 145 24.06 5.37 -6.75
C ARG A 145 24.27 4.15 -7.62
#